data_AF-A0A9W4MS77-F1
#
_entry.id   AF-A0A9W4MS77-F1
#
_cell.length_a   1.000
_cell.length_b   1.000
_cell.length_c   1.000
_cell.angle_alpha   90.00
_cell.angle_beta   90.00
_cell.angle_gamma   90.00
#
_symmetry.space_group_name_H-M   'P 1'
#
loop_
_entity.id
_entity.type
_entity.pdbx_description
1 polymer ?
#
loop_
_entity_poly.entity_id
_entity_poly.type
_entity_poly.pdbx_seq_one_letter_code
_entity_poly.pdbx_strand_id
1 'polypeptide(L)'
;MASYLTGSEAFTREKQATSDTNTTSTAAWADKYRGATIEDLDPPPALSISSQDPIATALMAAYECDYTHLTVISPTKRSLLGYLSIPRLRELLQIGTVKESDPVSAAMQRFNRKRGIYQVITMNTPLEELEQFFESETGPNGEKREKQQFAVVTDEARKFVLGVATKADLEEFVKRRPT
;
A
#
# COMPACT_ATOMS: atom_id res chain seq x y z
N MET A 1 -43.12 21.18 -21.10
CA MET A 1 -42.21 21.95 -20.23
C MET A 1 -41.11 21.02 -19.76
N ALA A 2 -39.92 21.07 -20.38
CA ALA A 2 -38.79 20.24 -19.97
C ALA A 2 -38.14 20.88 -18.74
N SER A 3 -38.24 20.25 -17.57
CA SER A 3 -37.55 20.71 -16.37
C SER A 3 -36.07 20.33 -16.49
N TYR A 4 -35.22 21.33 -16.66
CA TYR A 4 -33.77 21.16 -16.58
C TYR A 4 -33.42 20.99 -15.10
N LEU A 5 -33.01 19.77 -14.71
CA LEU A 5 -32.38 19.54 -13.42
C LEU A 5 -31.07 20.33 -13.37
N THR A 6 -30.92 21.16 -12.34
CA THR A 6 -29.75 22.02 -12.16
C THR A 6 -28.52 21.15 -11.90
N GLY A 7 -27.41 21.39 -12.61
CA GLY A 7 -26.19 20.57 -12.51
C GLY A 7 -25.59 20.45 -11.10
N SER A 8 -25.99 21.31 -10.16
CA SER A 8 -25.64 21.22 -8.74
C SER A 8 -26.31 20.05 -8.03
N GLU A 9 -27.56 19.71 -8.36
CA GLU A 9 -28.32 18.63 -7.71
C GLU A 9 -27.78 17.25 -8.09
N ALA A 10 -27.35 17.09 -9.35
CA ALA A 10 -26.69 15.88 -9.83
C ALA A 10 -25.36 15.62 -9.11
N PHE A 11 -24.56 16.67 -8.88
CA PHE A 11 -23.28 16.57 -8.19
C PHE A 11 -23.44 16.23 -6.69
N THR A 12 -24.46 16.76 -6.02
CA THR A 12 -24.79 16.37 -4.63
C THR A 12 -25.24 14.91 -4.52
N ARG A 13 -26.02 14.40 -5.47
CA ARG A 13 -26.55 13.03 -5.42
C ARG A 13 -25.45 11.97 -5.62
N GLU A 14 -24.50 12.24 -6.51
CA GLU A 14 -23.35 11.34 -6.75
C GLU A 14 -22.39 11.30 -5.54
N LYS A 15 -22.18 12.44 -4.87
CA LYS A 15 -21.40 12.51 -3.64
C LYS A 15 -22.06 11.82 -2.45
N GLN A 16 -23.40 11.82 -2.40
CA GLN A 16 -24.18 11.12 -1.36
C GLN A 16 -24.17 9.59 -1.56
N ALA A 17 -24.32 9.11 -2.80
CA ALA A 17 -24.29 7.68 -3.09
C ALA A 17 -22.91 7.03 -2.81
N THR A 18 -21.82 7.77 -3.07
CA THR A 18 -20.46 7.32 -2.74
C THR A 18 -20.17 7.33 -1.24
N SER A 19 -20.74 8.26 -0.47
CA SER A 19 -20.61 8.25 0.99
C SER A 19 -21.38 7.11 1.65
N ASP A 20 -22.63 6.85 1.24
CA ASP A 20 -23.49 5.85 1.89
C ASP A 20 -23.00 4.41 1.68
N THR A 21 -22.38 4.13 0.52
CA THR A 21 -21.77 2.84 0.24
C THR A 21 -20.55 2.59 1.14
N ASN A 22 -19.76 3.64 1.40
CA ASN A 22 -18.51 3.57 2.16
C ASN A 22 -18.75 3.44 3.68
N THR A 23 -19.80 4.07 4.23
CA THR A 23 -20.21 3.91 5.64
C THR A 23 -20.79 2.53 5.94
N THR A 24 -21.53 1.95 4.99
CA THR A 24 -22.12 0.61 5.16
C THR A 24 -21.03 -0.48 5.13
N SER A 25 -20.03 -0.35 4.25
CA SER A 25 -18.89 -1.28 4.19
C SER A 25 -17.96 -1.16 5.39
N THR A 26 -17.68 0.05 5.89
CA THR A 26 -16.86 0.22 7.11
C THR A 26 -17.53 -0.37 8.36
N ALA A 27 -18.85 -0.24 8.51
CA ALA A 27 -19.57 -0.89 9.61
C ALA A 27 -19.50 -2.43 9.53
N ALA A 28 -19.62 -3.01 8.32
CA ALA A 28 -19.47 -4.45 8.12
C ALA A 28 -18.04 -4.93 8.41
N TRP A 29 -17.01 -4.15 8.07
CA TRP A 29 -15.62 -4.46 8.37
C TRP A 29 -15.29 -4.34 9.86
N ALA A 30 -15.87 -3.36 10.57
CA ALA A 30 -15.72 -3.24 12.01
C ALA A 30 -16.20 -4.50 12.74
N ASP A 31 -17.33 -5.08 12.33
CA ASP A 31 -17.85 -6.34 12.88
C ASP A 31 -16.99 -7.56 12.49
N LYS A 32 -16.44 -7.55 11.26
CA LYS A 32 -15.54 -8.60 10.75
C LYS A 32 -14.24 -8.68 11.55
N TYR A 33 -13.62 -7.54 11.83
CA TYR A 33 -12.30 -7.48 12.48
C TYR A 33 -12.38 -7.31 14.00
N ARG A 34 -13.51 -6.84 14.54
CA ARG A 34 -13.78 -6.66 15.98
C ARG A 34 -12.72 -5.81 16.70
N GLY A 35 -12.26 -4.74 16.05
CA GLY A 35 -11.25 -3.84 16.60
C GLY A 35 -9.84 -4.41 16.66
N ALA A 36 -9.55 -5.48 15.90
CA ALA A 36 -8.20 -5.97 15.72
C ALA A 36 -7.34 -4.97 14.96
N THR A 37 -6.04 -4.98 15.23
CA THR A 37 -5.05 -4.10 14.60
C THR A 37 -4.07 -4.87 13.74
N ILE A 38 -3.20 -4.16 13.03
CA ILE A 38 -2.14 -4.76 12.23
C ILE A 38 -1.16 -5.58 13.08
N GLU A 39 -0.99 -5.25 14.35
CA GLU A 39 -0.18 -6.05 15.27
C GLU A 39 -0.74 -7.49 15.43
N ASP A 40 -2.05 -7.66 15.45
CA ASP A 40 -2.70 -8.98 15.57
C ASP A 40 -2.51 -9.87 14.32
N LEU A 41 -2.10 -9.26 13.21
CA LEU A 41 -1.78 -9.97 11.97
C LEU A 41 -0.41 -10.65 12.03
N ASP A 42 0.46 -10.19 12.93
CA ASP A 42 1.88 -10.56 13.02
C ASP A 42 2.58 -10.54 11.64
N PRO A 43 2.61 -9.37 10.96
CA PRO A 43 3.04 -9.29 9.58
C PRO A 43 4.54 -9.62 9.45
N PRO A 44 4.94 -10.32 8.37
CA PRO A 44 6.34 -10.67 8.17
C PRO A 44 7.24 -9.43 8.09
N PRO A 45 8.49 -9.53 8.59
CA PRO A 45 9.41 -8.41 8.59
C PRO A 45 9.74 -7.99 7.15
N ALA A 46 9.71 -6.68 6.90
CA ALA A 46 10.02 -6.16 5.58
C ALA A 46 11.52 -6.25 5.29
N LEU A 47 11.88 -6.72 4.10
CA LEU A 47 13.25 -6.59 3.61
C LEU A 47 13.45 -5.20 3.00
N SER A 48 14.41 -4.45 3.55
CA SER A 48 14.77 -3.10 3.11
C SER A 48 16.11 -3.08 2.38
N ILE A 49 16.15 -2.40 1.24
CA ILE A 49 17.38 -2.17 0.47
C ILE A 49 17.67 -0.66 0.34
N SER A 50 18.95 -0.29 0.25
CA SER A 50 19.32 1.11 0.04
C SER A 50 19.05 1.52 -1.40
N SER A 51 18.63 2.77 -1.59
CA SER A 51 18.40 3.34 -2.93
C SER A 51 19.66 3.42 -3.81
N GLN A 52 20.84 3.30 -3.21
CA GLN A 52 22.15 3.32 -3.90
C GLN A 52 22.69 1.93 -4.20
N ASP A 53 22.10 0.87 -3.64
CA ASP A 53 22.59 -0.48 -3.89
C ASP A 53 22.30 -0.86 -5.35
N PRO A 54 23.14 -1.72 -5.97
CA PRO A 54 22.88 -2.24 -7.30
C PRO A 54 21.59 -3.06 -7.35
N ILE A 55 20.91 -3.01 -8.50
CA ILE A 55 19.75 -3.84 -8.79
C ILE A 55 20.06 -5.34 -8.62
N ALA A 56 21.28 -5.79 -8.96
CA ALA A 56 21.74 -7.16 -8.75
C ALA A 56 21.56 -7.61 -7.28
N THR A 57 21.96 -6.77 -6.34
CA THR A 57 21.85 -7.02 -4.90
C THR A 57 20.38 -7.17 -4.48
N ALA A 58 19.51 -6.32 -5.04
CA ALA A 58 18.07 -6.38 -4.80
C ALA A 58 17.47 -7.71 -5.28
N LEU A 59 17.84 -8.15 -6.48
CA LEU A 59 17.36 -9.41 -7.06
C LEU A 59 17.83 -10.62 -6.25
N MET A 60 19.09 -10.62 -5.81
CA MET A 60 19.65 -11.71 -5.01
C MET A 60 18.93 -11.79 -3.65
N ALA A 61 18.80 -10.66 -2.95
CA ALA A 61 18.14 -10.62 -1.65
C ALA A 61 16.65 -11.01 -1.73
N ALA A 62 15.95 -10.59 -2.80
CA ALA A 62 14.58 -11.02 -3.03
C ALA A 62 14.48 -12.52 -3.33
N TYR A 63 15.45 -13.09 -4.07
CA TYR A 63 15.48 -14.51 -4.39
C TYR A 63 15.73 -15.38 -3.17
N GLU A 64 16.64 -14.98 -2.28
CA GLU A 64 16.96 -15.73 -1.05
C GLU A 64 15.78 -15.84 -0.09
N CYS A 65 14.92 -14.83 -0.04
CA CYS A 65 13.76 -14.77 0.85
C CYS A 65 12.42 -14.97 0.13
N ASP A 66 12.43 -15.32 -1.16
CA ASP A 66 11.24 -15.46 -2.01
C ASP A 66 10.27 -14.24 -1.95
N TYR A 67 10.82 -13.02 -1.82
CA TYR A 67 10.01 -11.81 -1.71
C TYR A 67 9.64 -11.22 -3.08
N THR A 68 8.36 -10.84 -3.20
CA THR A 68 7.83 -10.18 -4.41
C THR A 68 8.05 -8.67 -4.42
N HIS A 69 8.15 -8.06 -3.23
CA HIS A 69 8.29 -6.63 -3.03
C HIS A 69 9.40 -6.34 -2.01
N LEU A 70 10.28 -5.40 -2.35
CA LEU A 70 11.30 -4.89 -1.43
C LEU A 70 11.01 -3.44 -1.08
N THR A 71 11.24 -3.06 0.17
CA THR A 71 11.15 -1.66 0.59
C THR A 71 12.46 -0.95 0.31
N VAL A 72 12.40 0.29 -0.17
CA VAL A 72 13.60 1.06 -0.50
C VAL A 72 13.76 2.20 0.48
N ILE A 73 14.91 2.25 1.14
CA ILE A 73 15.23 3.25 2.16
C ILE A 73 16.35 4.19 1.71
N SER A 74 16.38 5.38 2.31
CA SER A 74 17.48 6.32 2.13
C SER A 74 18.73 5.81 2.87
N PRO A 75 19.91 5.78 2.23
CA PRO A 75 21.15 5.32 2.88
C PRO A 75 21.51 6.16 4.13
N THR A 76 21.26 7.47 4.06
CA THR A 76 21.67 8.41 5.13
C THR A 76 20.64 8.48 6.25
N LYS A 77 19.36 8.66 5.90
CA LYS A 77 18.30 8.94 6.88
C LYS A 77 17.53 7.70 7.31
N ARG A 78 17.74 6.56 6.65
CA ARG A 78 16.97 5.31 6.75
C ARG A 78 15.47 5.45 6.53
N SER A 79 15.00 6.62 6.10
CA SER A 79 13.58 6.85 5.83
C SER A 79 13.12 6.10 4.58
N LEU A 80 11.91 5.56 4.61
CA LEU A 80 11.27 4.83 3.51
C LEU A 80 11.01 5.74 2.29
N LEU A 81 11.69 5.49 1.18
CA LEU A 81 11.56 6.26 -0.06
C LEU A 81 10.49 5.70 -1.00
N GLY A 82 10.30 4.38 -0.98
CA GLY A 82 9.47 3.70 -1.96
C GLY A 82 9.55 2.18 -1.80
N TYR A 83 9.17 1.49 -2.86
CA TYR A 83 9.29 0.04 -2.97
C TYR A 83 9.76 -0.37 -4.37
N LEU A 84 10.16 -1.62 -4.49
CA LEU A 84 10.62 -2.25 -5.72
C LEU A 84 9.81 -3.54 -5.93
N SER A 85 9.07 -3.62 -7.04
CA SER A 85 8.37 -4.83 -7.46
C SER A 85 9.32 -5.70 -8.29
N ILE A 86 9.60 -6.92 -7.84
CA ILE A 86 10.52 -7.84 -8.51
C ILE A 86 10.00 -8.30 -9.88
N PRO A 87 8.70 -8.63 -10.06
CA PRO A 87 8.15 -8.93 -11.38
C PRO A 87 8.39 -7.80 -12.39
N ARG A 88 8.04 -6.57 -12.00
CA ARG A 88 8.26 -5.37 -12.83
C ARG A 88 9.74 -5.14 -13.13
N LEU A 89 10.61 -5.33 -12.14
CA LEU A 89 12.05 -5.17 -12.32
C LEU A 89 12.61 -6.14 -13.36
N ARG A 90 12.15 -7.40 -13.36
CA ARG A 90 12.52 -8.39 -14.37
C ARG A 90 12.08 -7.98 -15.77
N GLU A 91 10.87 -7.43 -15.92
CA GLU A 91 10.39 -6.88 -17.20
C GLU A 91 11.28 -5.72 -17.66
N LEU A 92 11.62 -4.77 -16.77
CA LEU A 92 12.48 -3.63 -17.11
C LEU A 92 13.89 -4.04 -17.54
N LEU A 93 14.44 -5.11 -16.93
CA LEU A 93 15.71 -5.71 -17.31
C LEU A 93 15.64 -6.41 -18.66
N GLN A 94 14.55 -7.15 -18.94
CA GLN A 94 14.33 -7.81 -20.23
C GLN A 94 14.20 -6.80 -21.38
N ILE A 95 13.52 -5.68 -21.14
CA ILE A 95 13.39 -4.58 -22.11
C ILE A 95 14.72 -3.80 -22.25
N GLY A 96 15.64 -3.96 -21.30
CA GLY A 96 16.93 -3.24 -21.28
C GLY A 96 16.79 -1.78 -20.85
N THR A 97 15.69 -1.41 -20.18
CA THR A 97 15.47 -0.05 -19.64
C THR A 97 16.42 0.26 -18.48
N VAL A 98 16.74 -0.77 -17.69
CA VAL A 98 17.69 -0.72 -16.57
C VAL A 98 18.66 -1.89 -16.68
N LYS A 99 19.81 -1.78 -16.03
CA LYS A 99 20.83 -2.83 -15.93
C LYS A 99 20.99 -3.27 -14.49
N GLU A 100 21.50 -4.48 -14.28
CA GLU A 100 21.76 -5.01 -12.94
C GLU A 100 22.79 -4.19 -12.15
N SER A 101 23.69 -3.49 -12.83
CA SER A 101 24.66 -2.57 -12.24
C SER A 101 24.07 -1.22 -11.83
N ASP A 102 22.88 -0.87 -12.32
CA ASP A 102 22.26 0.42 -12.04
C ASP A 102 21.75 0.45 -10.59
N PRO A 103 21.67 1.63 -9.97
CA PRO A 103 21.16 1.73 -8.61
C PRO A 103 19.66 1.43 -8.54
N VAL A 104 19.20 0.85 -7.43
CA VAL A 104 17.78 0.56 -7.17
C VAL A 104 16.90 1.80 -7.34
N SER A 105 17.43 3.00 -7.04
CA SER A 105 16.71 4.26 -7.25
C SER A 105 16.23 4.51 -8.69
N ALA A 106 16.83 3.88 -9.70
CA ALA A 106 16.45 4.00 -11.10
C ALA A 106 15.17 3.22 -11.45
N ALA A 107 14.88 2.13 -10.74
CA ALA A 107 13.75 1.24 -11.00
C ALA A 107 12.65 1.29 -9.93
N MET A 108 12.92 1.90 -8.77
CA MET A 108 11.97 1.93 -7.65
C MET A 108 10.72 2.79 -7.91
N GLN A 109 9.61 2.40 -7.32
CA GLN A 109 8.40 3.21 -7.22
C GLN A 109 8.47 4.08 -5.97
N ARG A 110 8.62 5.40 -6.17
CA ARG A 110 8.72 6.36 -5.06
C ARG A 110 7.36 6.66 -4.44
N PHE A 111 7.32 6.70 -3.11
CA PHE A 111 6.19 7.26 -2.39
C PHE A 111 6.21 8.79 -2.48
N ASN A 112 5.17 9.38 -3.08
CA ASN A 112 5.05 10.81 -3.19
C ASN A 112 4.52 11.43 -1.88
N ARG A 113 5.44 11.81 -1.00
CA ARG A 113 5.11 12.40 0.31
C ARG A 113 4.47 13.79 0.22
N LYS A 114 4.70 14.54 -0.86
CA LYS A 114 4.22 15.93 -1.00
C LYS A 114 2.81 16.03 -1.59
N ARG A 115 2.40 15.05 -2.40
CA ARG A 115 1.09 15.05 -3.05
C ARG A 115 0.01 14.26 -2.30
N GLY A 116 0.24 13.92 -1.02
CA GLY A 116 -0.74 13.24 -0.17
C GLY A 116 -1.23 11.89 -0.71
N ILE A 117 -0.44 11.24 -1.57
CA ILE A 117 -0.78 9.92 -2.14
C ILE A 117 -0.46 8.80 -1.13
N TYR A 118 0.42 9.09 -0.16
CA TYR A 118 0.89 8.12 0.83
C TYR A 118 0.08 8.19 2.12
N GLN A 119 -0.56 7.07 2.47
CA GLN A 119 -1.21 6.85 3.75
C GLN A 119 -0.24 6.13 4.70
N VAL A 120 -0.14 6.60 5.94
CA VAL A 120 0.71 5.98 6.96
C VAL A 120 -0.05 4.81 7.57
N ILE A 121 0.57 3.64 7.56
CA ILE A 121 0.04 2.42 8.15
C ILE A 121 1.00 1.99 9.25
N THR A 122 0.48 1.82 10.46
CA THR A 122 1.25 1.53 11.67
C THR A 122 0.75 0.24 12.33
N MET A 123 1.49 -0.31 13.29
CA MET A 123 1.04 -1.50 14.03
C MET A 123 -0.31 -1.28 14.75
N ASN A 124 -0.59 -0.05 15.16
CA ASN A 124 -1.84 0.32 15.84
C ASN A 124 -3.00 0.58 14.87
N THR A 125 -2.76 0.55 13.55
CA THR A 125 -3.81 0.80 12.56
C THR A 125 -4.84 -0.35 12.62
N PRO A 126 -6.15 -0.05 12.72
CA PRO A 126 -7.19 -1.07 12.70
C PRO A 126 -7.26 -1.83 11.37
N LEU A 127 -7.64 -3.10 11.41
CA LEU A 127 -7.74 -3.92 10.20
C LEU A 127 -8.86 -3.45 9.26
N GLU A 128 -9.92 -2.82 9.78
CA GLU A 128 -10.96 -2.18 8.95
C GLU A 128 -10.40 -1.02 8.12
N GLU A 129 -9.49 -0.22 8.67
CA GLU A 129 -8.81 0.85 7.94
C GLU A 129 -7.84 0.28 6.90
N LEU A 130 -7.19 -0.84 7.22
CA LEU A 130 -6.30 -1.54 6.29
C LEU A 130 -7.09 -2.16 5.11
N GLU A 131 -8.24 -2.79 5.36
CA GLU A 131 -9.13 -3.30 4.32
C GLU A 131 -9.60 -2.15 3.42
N GLN A 132 -10.03 -1.04 4.03
CA GLN A 132 -10.42 0.16 3.29
C GLN A 132 -9.26 0.70 2.44
N PHE A 133 -8.03 0.67 2.96
CA PHE A 133 -6.85 1.04 2.18
C PHE A 133 -6.70 0.15 0.94
N PHE A 134 -6.87 -1.17 1.04
CA PHE A 134 -6.75 -2.05 -0.12
C PHE A 134 -7.88 -1.88 -1.15
N GLU A 135 -9.12 -1.67 -0.69
CA GLU A 135 -10.28 -1.51 -1.57
C GLU A 135 -10.42 -0.09 -2.14
N SER A 136 -9.78 0.91 -1.54
CA SER A 136 -9.89 2.30 -2.00
C SER A 136 -9.21 2.53 -3.35
N GLU A 137 -10.02 2.95 -4.32
CA GLU A 137 -9.59 3.45 -5.63
C GLU A 137 -9.28 4.96 -5.62
N THR A 138 -9.34 5.59 -4.45
CA THR A 138 -9.10 7.02 -4.27
C THR A 138 -8.02 7.23 -3.20
N GLY A 139 -7.00 8.03 -3.52
CA GLY A 139 -5.98 8.43 -2.55
C GLY A 139 -6.53 9.42 -1.51
N PRO A 140 -5.78 9.68 -0.43
CA PRO A 140 -6.19 10.62 0.62
C PRO A 140 -6.57 12.03 0.10
N ASN A 141 -6.00 12.42 -1.05
CA ASN A 141 -6.23 13.70 -1.69
C ASN A 141 -7.34 13.70 -2.77
N GLY A 142 -8.10 12.62 -2.92
CA GLY A 142 -9.15 12.52 -3.95
C GLY A 142 -8.63 12.12 -5.34
N GLU A 143 -7.33 11.88 -5.50
CA GLU A 143 -6.74 11.42 -6.76
C GLU A 143 -7.08 9.94 -6.99
N LYS A 144 -7.45 9.58 -8.23
CA LYS A 144 -7.71 8.19 -8.60
C LYS A 144 -6.43 7.38 -8.47
N ARG A 145 -6.47 6.28 -7.75
CA ARG A 145 -5.37 5.33 -7.57
C ARG A 145 -5.83 3.92 -7.88
N GLU A 146 -4.88 3.06 -8.23
CA GLU A 146 -5.14 1.63 -8.36
C GLU A 146 -5.27 0.99 -6.97
N LYS A 147 -6.03 -0.10 -6.90
CA LYS A 147 -6.15 -0.91 -5.68
C LYS A 147 -4.77 -1.41 -5.28
N GLN A 148 -4.44 -1.23 -4.01
CA GLN A 148 -3.16 -1.66 -3.46
C GLN A 148 -3.28 -3.11 -3.01
N GLN A 149 -2.26 -3.92 -3.29
CA GLN A 149 -2.24 -5.33 -2.89
C GLN A 149 -1.46 -5.57 -1.59
N PHE A 150 -0.64 -4.59 -1.20
CA PHE A 150 0.18 -4.62 0.00
C PHE A 150 0.31 -3.22 0.61
N ALA A 151 0.60 -3.18 1.90
CA ALA A 151 0.84 -1.99 2.69
C ALA A 151 2.18 -2.16 3.42
N VAL A 152 3.00 -1.12 3.38
CA VAL A 152 4.24 -1.08 4.16
C VAL A 152 3.92 -0.53 5.54
N VAL A 153 4.17 -1.34 6.56
CA VAL A 153 3.94 -0.98 7.96
C VAL A 153 5.16 -0.24 8.49
N THR A 154 4.95 0.97 9.00
CA THR A 154 6.01 1.83 9.53
C THR A 154 5.69 2.29 10.96
N ASP A 155 6.67 2.89 11.62
CA ASP A 155 6.40 3.74 12.79
C ASP A 155 5.63 5.01 12.41
N GLU A 156 5.06 5.69 13.40
CA GLU A 156 4.32 6.95 13.21
C GLU A 156 5.18 8.03 12.52
N ALA A 157 6.49 8.06 12.82
CA ALA A 157 7.42 9.00 12.22
C ALA A 157 7.87 8.59 10.79
N ARG A 158 7.51 7.39 10.32
CA ARG A 158 7.89 6.80 9.01
C ARG A 158 9.40 6.67 8.81
N LYS A 159 10.12 6.54 9.92
CA LYS A 159 11.56 6.38 9.97
C LYS A 159 11.96 4.92 9.85
N PHE A 160 11.15 4.01 10.36
CA PHE A 160 11.45 2.58 10.41
C PHE A 160 10.34 1.80 9.73
N VAL A 161 10.75 0.86 8.88
CA VAL A 161 9.85 -0.15 8.32
C VAL A 161 9.82 -1.30 9.31
N LEU A 162 8.61 -1.71 9.70
CA LEU A 162 8.40 -2.77 10.69
C LEU A 162 7.97 -4.08 10.02
N GLY A 163 7.17 -3.99 8.95
CA GLY A 163 6.64 -5.16 8.26
C GLY A 163 5.93 -4.81 6.96
N VAL A 164 5.39 -5.84 6.32
CA VAL A 164 4.50 -5.71 5.16
C VAL A 164 3.22 -6.45 5.46
N ALA A 165 2.08 -5.79 5.29
CA ALA A 165 0.76 -6.41 5.38
C ALA A 165 0.16 -6.52 3.98
N THR A 166 -0.45 -7.65 3.66
CA THR A 166 -1.08 -7.92 2.37
C THR A 166 -2.56 -8.20 2.54
N LYS A 167 -3.30 -8.17 1.42
CA LYS A 167 -4.71 -8.57 1.43
C LYS A 167 -4.88 -10.05 1.82
N ALA A 168 -3.94 -10.91 1.44
CA ALA A 168 -3.97 -12.33 1.78
C ALA A 168 -3.91 -12.56 3.30
N ASP A 169 -3.12 -11.74 4.00
CA ASP A 169 -3.01 -11.83 5.45
C ASP A 169 -4.36 -11.52 6.13
N LEU A 170 -5.10 -10.51 5.65
CA LEU A 170 -6.45 -10.20 6.15
C LEU A 170 -7.43 -11.37 5.92
N GLU A 171 -7.35 -12.01 4.76
CA GLU A 171 -8.17 -13.19 4.46
C GLU A 171 -7.82 -14.37 5.37
N GLU A 172 -6.53 -14.58 5.64
CA GLU A 172 -6.07 -15.63 6.53
C GLU A 172 -6.48 -15.36 7.98
N PHE A 173 -6.38 -14.12 8.43
CA PHE A 173 -6.81 -13.70 9.77
C PHE A 173 -8.28 -14.05 10.03
N VAL A 174 -9.16 -13.79 9.05
CA VAL A 174 -10.58 -14.11 9.14
C VAL A 174 -10.81 -15.62 9.17
N LYS A 175 -10.06 -16.39 8.36
CA LYS A 175 -10.15 -17.86 8.33
C LYS A 175 -9.69 -18.53 9.63
N ARG A 176 -8.70 -17.94 10.31
CA ARG A 176 -8.17 -18.47 11.58
C ARG A 176 -9.15 -18.31 12.75
N ARG A 177 -10.17 -17.47 12.63
CA ARG A 177 -11.16 -17.27 13.70
C ARG A 177 -12.19 -18.42 13.70
N PRO A 178 -12.38 -19.11 14.83
CA PRO A 178 -13.50 -20.03 14.96
C PRO A 178 -14.82 -19.26 14.87
N THR A 179 -15.70 -19.71 13.98
CA THR A 179 -17.07 -19.20 13.79
C THR A 179 -18.00 -19.63 14.91
#